data_AF-A0A536CGL2-F1
#
_entry.id   AF-A0A536CGL2-F1
#
_cell.length_a   1.000
_cell.length_b   1.000
_cell.length_c   1.000
_cell.angle_alpha   90.00
_cell.angle_beta   90.00
_cell.angle_gamma   90.00
#
_symmetry.space_group_name_H-M   'P 1'
#
loop_
_entity.id
_entity.type
_entity.pdbx_description
1 polymer ?
#
loop_
_entity_poly.entity_id
_entity_poly.type
_entity_poly.pdbx_seq_one_letter_code
_entity_poly.pdbx_strand_id
1 'polypeptide(L)'
;MIAVDALPAAGTAAYRSLVTRTPVPEEVRRQAQALLLDVKKRGDAALLDLTESFDGVRLQQTGVTTEAVRAALDNLDPGLRGALEIAAANIEAVHGAQRFREEPVDV
;
A
#
# COMPACT_ATOMS: atom_id res chain seq x y z
N MET A 1 1.11 -4.63 37.44
CA MET A 1 -0.05 -5.43 37.00
C MET A 1 -1.01 -4.45 36.34
N ILE A 2 -1.08 -4.44 35.01
CA ILE A 2 -2.04 -3.58 34.30
C ILE A 2 -3.41 -4.20 34.51
N ALA A 3 -4.30 -3.51 35.23
CA ALA A 3 -5.69 -3.94 35.33
C ALA A 3 -6.29 -3.82 33.93
N VAL A 4 -6.71 -4.94 33.36
CA VAL A 4 -7.42 -4.96 32.08
C VAL A 4 -8.90 -4.87 32.42
N ASP A 5 -9.49 -3.69 32.22
CA ASP A 5 -10.92 -3.52 32.36
C ASP A 5 -11.66 -4.42 31.36
N ALA A 6 -12.82 -4.95 31.78
CA ALA A 6 -13.68 -5.69 30.88
C ALA A 6 -14.14 -4.78 29.72
N LEU A 7 -14.10 -5.31 28.49
CA LEU A 7 -14.60 -4.57 27.34
C LEU A 7 -16.09 -4.25 27.55
N PRO A 8 -16.54 -3.02 27.22
CA PRO A 8 -17.96 -2.70 27.20
C PRO A 8 -18.71 -3.65 26.27
N ALA A 9 -19.97 -3.96 26.59
CA ALA A 9 -20.78 -4.87 25.78
C ALA A 9 -20.86 -4.39 24.32
N ALA A 10 -20.77 -5.34 23.38
CA ALA A 10 -20.79 -5.05 21.95
C ALA A 10 -22.03 -4.21 21.57
N GLY A 11 -21.83 -3.18 20.76
CA GLY A 11 -22.90 -2.28 20.32
C GLY A 11 -23.27 -1.16 21.30
N THR A 12 -22.77 -1.15 22.54
CA THR A 12 -22.92 0.00 23.45
C THR A 12 -22.18 1.23 22.94
N ALA A 13 -22.55 2.43 23.41
CA ALA A 13 -21.84 3.66 23.07
C ALA A 13 -20.35 3.60 23.48
N ALA A 14 -20.06 3.04 24.66
CA ALA A 14 -18.69 2.84 25.15
C ALA A 14 -17.89 1.85 24.29
N TYR A 15 -18.51 0.76 23.81
CA TYR A 15 -17.87 -0.13 22.84
C TYR A 15 -17.62 0.58 21.51
N ARG A 16 -18.62 1.30 21.00
CA ARG A 16 -18.52 2.05 19.74
C ARG A 16 -17.42 3.11 19.80
N SER A 17 -17.23 3.82 20.92
CA SER A 17 -16.14 4.79 21.03
C SER A 17 -14.75 4.15 20.95
N LEU A 18 -14.61 2.87 21.28
CA LEU A 18 -13.34 2.14 21.16
C LEU A 18 -13.10 1.61 19.74
N VAL A 19 -14.16 1.21 19.03
CA VAL A 19 -14.04 0.56 17.71
C VAL A 19 -14.32 1.48 16.52
N THR A 20 -14.86 2.68 16.77
CA THR A 20 -15.12 3.64 15.70
C THR A 20 -13.81 4.27 15.26
N ARG A 21 -13.46 4.07 13.99
CA ARG A 21 -12.31 4.71 13.37
C ARG A 21 -12.69 6.11 12.91
N THR A 22 -11.78 7.06 13.12
CA THR A 22 -11.94 8.42 12.61
C THR A 22 -12.05 8.38 11.07
N PRO A 23 -13.06 9.03 10.48
CA PRO A 23 -13.17 9.12 9.03
C PRO A 23 -12.08 10.02 8.45
N VAL A 24 -11.73 9.80 7.18
CA VAL A 24 -10.85 10.71 6.44
C VAL A 24 -11.52 12.08 6.31
N PRO A 25 -10.83 13.21 6.61
CA PRO A 25 -11.38 14.54 6.47
C PRO A 25 -11.84 14.85 5.05
N GLU A 26 -12.96 15.57 4.90
CA GLU A 26 -13.51 15.94 3.59
C GLU A 26 -12.52 16.78 2.76
N GLU A 27 -11.72 17.62 3.39
CA GLU A 27 -10.74 18.44 2.68
C GLU A 27 -9.65 17.60 2.00
N VAL A 28 -9.17 16.55 2.67
CA VAL A 28 -8.20 15.61 2.08
C VAL A 28 -8.81 14.91 0.86
N ARG A 29 -10.09 14.52 0.93
CA ARG A 29 -10.79 13.92 -0.21
C ARG A 29 -10.89 14.89 -1.38
N ARG A 30 -11.25 16.15 -1.12
CA ARG A 30 -11.38 17.20 -2.13
C ARG A 30 -10.06 17.48 -2.84
N GLN A 31 -8.97 17.56 -2.08
CA GLN A 31 -7.61 17.75 -2.62
C GLN A 31 -7.19 16.57 -3.50
N ALA A 32 -7.36 15.34 -3.01
CA ALA A 32 -7.06 14.14 -3.79
C ALA A 32 -7.87 14.08 -5.10
N GLN A 33 -9.16 14.44 -5.06
CA GLN A 33 -10.01 14.49 -6.25
C GLN A 33 -9.50 15.50 -7.29
N ALA A 34 -9.04 16.68 -6.86
CA ALA A 34 -8.45 17.68 -7.74
C ALA A 34 -7.17 17.14 -8.41
N LEU A 35 -6.29 16.48 -7.66
CA LEU A 35 -5.07 15.86 -8.19
C LEU A 35 -5.39 14.76 -9.21
N LEU A 36 -6.35 13.88 -8.91
CA LEU A 36 -6.78 12.82 -9.83
C LEU A 36 -7.35 13.39 -11.15
N LEU A 37 -8.14 14.47 -11.08
CA LEU A 37 -8.66 15.14 -12.27
C LEU A 37 -7.54 15.78 -13.10
N ASP A 38 -6.51 16.32 -12.44
CA ASP A 38 -5.37 16.92 -13.11
C ASP A 38 -4.50 15.86 -13.81
N VAL A 39 -4.17 14.77 -13.11
CA VAL A 39 -3.47 13.62 -13.71
C VAL A 39 -4.26 13.00 -14.86
N LYS A 40 -5.60 12.89 -14.73
CA LYS A 40 -6.45 12.40 -15.83
C LYS A 40 -6.36 13.29 -17.08
N LYS A 41 -6.17 14.60 -16.91
CA LYS A 41 -6.10 15.57 -18.02
C LYS A 41 -4.70 15.66 -18.63
N ARG A 42 -3.65 15.65 -17.80
CA ARG A 42 -2.27 15.97 -18.20
C ARG A 42 -1.30 14.79 -18.18
N GLY A 43 -1.71 13.64 -17.63
CA GLY A 43 -0.87 12.44 -17.51
C GLY A 43 0.42 12.71 -16.74
N ASP A 44 1.53 12.19 -17.26
CA ASP A 44 2.86 12.27 -16.64
C ASP A 44 3.36 13.69 -16.38
N ALA A 45 2.92 14.68 -17.18
CA ALA A 45 3.29 16.08 -16.92
C ALA A 45 2.77 16.54 -15.54
N ALA A 46 1.56 16.14 -15.15
CA ALA A 46 1.06 16.42 -13.80
C ALA A 46 1.84 15.65 -12.75
N LEU A 47 2.21 14.39 -13.00
CA LEU A 47 3.00 13.61 -12.05
C LEU A 47 4.36 14.25 -11.78
N LEU A 48 5.07 14.70 -12.82
CA LEU A 48 6.37 15.36 -12.68
C LEU A 48 6.27 16.66 -11.87
N ASP A 49 5.26 17.49 -12.15
CA ASP A 49 5.01 18.72 -11.38
C ASP A 49 4.70 18.41 -9.90
N LEU A 50 3.90 17.36 -9.64
CA LEU A 50 3.55 16.96 -8.28
C LEU A 50 4.76 16.42 -7.53
N THR A 51 5.62 15.63 -8.17
CA THR A 51 6.88 15.15 -7.58
C THR A 51 7.81 16.32 -7.23
N GLU A 52 7.96 17.31 -8.12
CA GLU A 52 8.78 18.49 -7.81
C GLU A 52 8.20 19.29 -6.63
N SER A 53 6.88 19.43 -6.55
CA SER A 53 6.19 20.17 -5.48
C SER A 53 6.23 19.45 -4.13
N PHE A 54 5.97 18.14 -4.08
CA PHE A 54 5.85 17.38 -2.83
C PHE A 54 7.18 16.79 -2.37
N ASP A 55 7.98 16.24 -3.28
CA ASP A 55 9.22 15.54 -2.95
C ASP A 55 10.46 16.43 -3.14
N GLY A 56 10.29 17.61 -3.77
CA GLY A 56 11.38 18.57 -3.97
C GLY A 56 12.39 18.16 -5.04
N VAL A 57 12.07 17.16 -5.86
CA VAL A 57 12.97 16.61 -6.88
C VAL A 57 12.32 16.68 -8.26
N ARG A 58 13.06 17.22 -9.23
CA ARG A 58 12.63 17.28 -10.63
C ARG A 58 13.09 16.05 -11.40
N LEU A 59 12.15 15.14 -11.67
CA LEU A 59 12.41 13.93 -12.46
C LEU A 59 12.34 14.21 -13.97
N GLN A 60 13.04 13.39 -14.75
CA GLN A 60 12.98 13.41 -16.22
C GLN A 60 12.01 12.37 -16.79
N GLN A 61 11.70 11.34 -16.01
CA GLN A 61 10.81 10.25 -16.36
C GLN A 61 10.18 9.67 -15.08
N THR A 62 9.00 9.08 -15.22
CA THR A 62 8.22 8.49 -14.14
C THR A 62 8.64 7.04 -13.85
N GLY A 63 9.21 6.34 -14.83
CA GLY A 63 9.64 4.94 -14.70
C GLY A 63 11.06 4.78 -14.13
N VAL A 64 11.23 3.79 -13.27
CA VAL A 64 12.55 3.32 -12.83
C VAL A 64 13.13 2.39 -13.89
N THR A 65 14.39 2.59 -14.28
CA THR A 65 15.02 1.76 -15.32
C THR A 65 15.38 0.36 -14.80
N THR A 66 15.42 -0.63 -15.69
CA THR A 66 15.81 -2.01 -15.35
C THR A 66 17.22 -2.06 -14.76
N GLU A 67 18.13 -1.23 -15.27
CA GLU A 67 19.51 -1.13 -14.79
C GLU A 67 19.55 -0.62 -13.36
N ALA A 68 18.74 0.39 -13.02
CA ALA A 68 18.65 0.91 -11.66
C ALA A 68 18.07 -0.12 -10.69
N VAL A 69 17.06 -0.88 -11.11
CA VAL A 69 16.50 -1.99 -10.31
C VAL A 69 17.56 -3.05 -10.05
N ARG A 70 18.30 -3.48 -11.08
CA ARG A 70 19.35 -4.48 -10.95
C ARG A 70 20.49 -3.99 -10.04
N ALA A 71 20.93 -2.75 -10.22
CA ALA A 71 21.95 -2.16 -9.37
C ALA A 71 21.51 -2.07 -7.90
N ALA A 72 20.23 -1.75 -7.63
CA ALA A 72 19.71 -1.75 -6.27
C ALA A 72 19.72 -3.16 -5.65
N LEU A 73 19.35 -4.19 -6.42
CA LEU A 73 19.38 -5.57 -5.97
C LEU A 73 20.81 -6.09 -5.72
N ASP A 74 21.74 -5.78 -6.62
CA ASP A 74 23.14 -6.22 -6.53
C ASP A 74 23.89 -5.55 -5.36
N ASN A 75 23.47 -4.35 -4.95
CA ASN A 75 24.06 -3.60 -3.83
C ASN A 75 23.38 -3.86 -2.48
N LEU A 76 22.40 -4.75 -2.41
CA LEU A 76 21.70 -5.05 -1.17
C LEU A 76 22.61 -5.84 -0.21
N ASP A 77 22.52 -5.55 1.09
CA ASP A 77 23.18 -6.37 2.10
C ASP A 77 22.76 -7.86 1.95
N PRO A 78 23.70 -8.82 1.92
CA PRO A 78 23.37 -10.23 1.71
C PRO A 78 22.43 -10.82 2.76
N GLY A 79 22.52 -10.37 4.02
CA GLY A 79 21.63 -10.80 5.09
C GLY A 79 20.20 -10.29 4.89
N LEU A 80 20.06 -9.01 4.54
CA LEU A 80 18.78 -8.41 4.17
C LEU A 80 18.18 -9.10 2.94
N ARG A 81 18.99 -9.39 1.92
CA ARG A 81 18.54 -10.13 0.72
C ARG A 81 17.98 -11.50 1.10
N GLY A 82 18.73 -12.28 1.89
CA GLY A 82 18.26 -13.59 2.34
C GLY A 82 16.96 -13.51 3.13
N ALA A 83 16.80 -12.50 3.99
CA ALA A 83 15.56 -12.30 4.74
C ALA A 83 14.36 -11.99 3.82
N LEU A 84 14.55 -11.15 2.79
CA LEU A 84 13.50 -10.85 1.80
C LEU A 84 13.14 -12.05 0.94
N GLU A 85 14.12 -12.88 0.54
CA GLU A 85 13.88 -14.10 -0.22
C GLU A 85 13.06 -15.12 0.59
N ILE A 86 13.34 -15.28 1.89
CA ILE A 86 12.53 -16.11 2.79
C ILE A 86 11.10 -15.56 2.90
N ALA A 87 10.95 -14.25 3.10
CA ALA A 87 9.64 -13.62 3.20
C ALA A 87 8.82 -13.82 1.90
N ALA A 88 9.45 -13.62 0.75
CA ALA A 88 8.83 -13.83 -0.56
C ALA A 88 8.35 -15.27 -0.74
N ALA A 89 9.18 -16.26 -0.40
CA ALA A 89 8.82 -17.68 -0.49
C ALA A 89 7.62 -18.03 0.40
N ASN A 90 7.60 -17.52 1.64
CA ASN A 90 6.48 -17.74 2.57
C ASN A 90 5.18 -17.10 2.06
N ILE A 91 5.25 -15.88 1.55
CA ILE A 91 4.10 -15.17 0.97
C ILE A 91 3.57 -15.93 -0.25
N GLU A 92 4.46 -16.36 -1.15
CA GLU A 92 4.09 -17.12 -2.34
C GLU A 92 3.41 -18.45 -1.97
N ALA A 93 3.93 -19.18 -0.99
CA ALA A 93 3.34 -20.45 -0.55
C ALA A 93 1.89 -20.26 -0.06
N VAL A 94 1.64 -19.22 0.76
CA VAL A 94 0.29 -18.94 1.29
C VAL A 94 -0.66 -18.50 0.19
N HIS A 95 -0.28 -17.53 -0.65
CA HIS A 95 -1.15 -17.03 -1.71
C HIS A 95 -1.35 -18.06 -2.84
N GLY A 96 -0.35 -18.91 -3.09
CA GLY A 96 -0.45 -20.04 -3.99
C GLY A 96 -1.54 -21.03 -3.59
N ALA A 97 -1.67 -21.29 -2.28
CA ALA A 97 -2.74 -22.14 -1.73
C ALA A 97 -4.15 -21.50 -1.82
N GLN A 98 -4.24 -20.18 -1.97
CA GLN A 98 -5.50 -19.44 -2.12
C GLN A 98 -5.99 -19.34 -3.57
N ARG A 99 -5.21 -19.82 -4.55
CA ARG A 99 -5.63 -19.78 -5.96
C ARG A 99 -6.89 -20.62 -6.12
N PHE A 100 -7.96 -19.95 -6.51
CA PHE A 100 -9.23 -20.60 -6.83
C PHE A 100 -9.03 -21.66 -7.92
N ARG A 101 -9.63 -22.84 -7.71
CA ARG A 101 -9.68 -23.93 -8.68
C ARG A 101 -11.14 -24.22 -8.94
N GLU A 102 -11.57 -24.09 -10.18
CA GLU A 102 -12.84 -24.65 -10.64
C GLU A 102 -12.61 -26.14 -10.91
N GLU A 103 -13.35 -27.01 -10.22
CA GLU A 103 -13.50 -28.39 -10.69
C GLU A 103 -14.55 -28.40 -11.81
N PRO A 104 -14.29 -29.09 -12.93
CA PRO A 104 -15.29 -29.26 -13.97
C PRO A 104 -16.55 -29.88 -13.37
N VAL A 105 -17.70 -29.28 -13.61
CA VAL A 105 -19.00 -29.92 -13.35
C VAL A 105 -19.25 -30.84 -14.54
N ASP A 106 -19.23 -32.15 -14.31
CA ASP A 106 -19.68 -33.12 -15.32
C ASP A 106 -21.16 -32.84 -15.64
N VAL A 107 -21.45 -32.51 -16.91
CA VAL A 107 -22.79 -32.31 -17.49
C VAL A 107 -23.21 -33.50 -18.32
#